data_AF-A0A7W2FVN5-F1
#
_entry.id   AF-A0A7W2FVN5-F1
#
_cell.length_a   1.000
_cell.length_b   1.000
_cell.length_c   1.000
_cell.angle_alpha   90.00
_cell.angle_beta   90.00
_cell.angle_gamma   90.00
#
_symmetry.space_group_name_H-M   'P 1'
#
loop_
_entity.id
_entity.type
_entity.pdbx_description
1 polymer ?
#
loop_
_entity_poly.entity_id
_entity_poly.type
_entity_poly.pdbx_seq_one_letter_code
_entity_poly.pdbx_strand_id
1 'polypeptide(L)'
;MKKSLSLASVLLLVACSKPIAADDLKHLNGYWEISQAKSADGDAKEFQSNNNMDYFVLNGLKGTRSKVVPQLDGKKTSNGIQENFVILDSANATYLKYQTQYSKWVEKIEKLTETELVVLNTNDIKYTYKRATPITINE
;
A
#
# COMPACT_ATOMS: atom_id res chain seq x y z
N MET A 1 6.56 -19.01 54.11
CA MET A 1 6.90 -18.91 52.67
C MET A 1 5.63 -18.57 51.91
N LYS A 2 5.41 -17.29 51.55
CA LYS A 2 4.19 -16.86 50.84
C LYS A 2 4.63 -16.45 49.44
N LYS A 3 4.44 -17.34 48.45
CA LYS A 3 4.79 -17.09 47.06
C LYS A 3 3.80 -16.07 46.49
N SER A 4 4.23 -14.82 46.33
CA SER A 4 3.47 -13.80 45.62
C SER A 4 3.51 -14.13 44.12
N LEU A 5 2.38 -14.58 43.57
CA LEU A 5 2.20 -14.77 42.14
C LEU A 5 1.96 -13.39 41.52
N SER A 6 3.02 -12.74 41.04
CA SER A 6 2.90 -11.47 40.31
C SER A 6 2.25 -11.75 38.96
N LEU A 7 0.97 -11.42 38.83
CA LEU A 7 0.22 -11.45 37.59
C LEU A 7 0.67 -10.26 36.73
N ALA A 8 1.65 -10.51 35.84
CA ALA A 8 2.08 -9.54 34.86
C ALA A 8 0.95 -9.31 33.85
N SER A 9 0.20 -8.23 34.02
CA SER A 9 -0.82 -7.78 33.07
C SER A 9 -0.11 -7.28 31.82
N VAL A 10 -0.08 -8.11 30.78
CA VAL A 10 0.41 -7.72 29.45
C VAL A 10 -0.63 -6.77 28.85
N LEU A 11 -0.35 -5.48 28.92
CA LEU A 11 -1.12 -4.46 28.21
C LEU A 11 -0.80 -4.62 26.71
N LEU A 12 -1.61 -5.39 26.00
CA LEU A 12 -1.57 -5.43 24.54
C LEU A 12 -2.00 -4.05 24.04
N LEU A 13 -1.02 -3.23 23.65
CA LEU A 13 -1.26 -2.01 22.87
C LEU A 13 -1.81 -2.44 21.51
N VAL A 14 -3.12 -2.61 21.42
CA VAL A 14 -3.81 -2.68 20.12
C VAL A 14 -3.61 -1.34 19.45
N ALA A 15 -2.66 -1.29 18.52
CA ALA A 15 -2.46 -0.14 17.63
C ALA A 15 -3.71 -0.01 16.76
N CYS A 16 -4.66 0.79 17.24
CA CYS A 16 -5.83 1.15 16.45
C CYS A 16 -5.33 2.04 15.31
N SER A 17 -5.38 1.51 14.08
CA SER A 17 -5.18 2.32 12.89
C SER A 17 -6.26 3.41 12.88
N LYS A 18 -5.92 4.63 12.47
CA LYS A 18 -6.93 5.66 12.20
C LYS A 18 -7.23 5.65 10.70
N PRO A 19 -8.46 5.97 10.28
CA PRO A 19 -8.75 6.22 8.87
C PRO A 19 -7.84 7.29 8.30
N ILE A 20 -7.55 7.21 7.00
CA ILE A 20 -6.81 8.27 6.31
C ILE A 20 -7.72 9.49 6.18
N ALA A 21 -7.20 10.68 6.43
CA ALA A 21 -8.00 11.89 6.26
C ALA A 21 -8.41 12.06 4.79
N ALA A 22 -9.63 12.54 4.55
CA ALA A 22 -10.16 12.70 3.19
C ALA A 22 -9.23 13.54 2.29
N ASP A 23 -8.65 14.61 2.84
CA ASP A 23 -7.72 15.48 2.11
C ASP A 23 -6.38 14.81 1.78
N ASP A 24 -5.99 13.77 2.52
CA ASP A 24 -4.74 13.03 2.29
C ASP A 24 -4.90 11.94 1.22
N LEU A 25 -6.14 11.52 0.90
CA LEU A 25 -6.40 10.54 -0.17
C LEU A 25 -5.87 10.99 -1.53
N LYS A 26 -5.73 12.30 -1.76
CA LYS A 26 -5.13 12.87 -2.97
C LYS A 26 -3.70 12.37 -3.20
N HIS A 27 -2.97 12.01 -2.14
CA HIS A 27 -1.60 11.52 -2.25
C HIS A 27 -1.53 10.13 -2.90
N LEU A 28 -2.64 9.39 -2.94
CA LEU A 28 -2.71 8.11 -3.64
C LEU A 28 -2.39 8.28 -5.13
N ASN A 29 -2.84 9.38 -5.75
CA ASN A 29 -2.61 9.68 -7.16
C ASN A 29 -1.13 9.70 -7.51
N GLY A 30 -0.76 9.02 -8.60
CA GLY A 30 0.60 9.02 -9.12
C GLY A 30 1.24 7.64 -9.16
N TYR A 31 2.57 7.63 -9.33
CA TYR A 31 3.38 6.44 -9.51
C TYR A 31 3.99 5.99 -8.18
N TRP A 32 3.88 4.71 -7.89
CA TRP A 32 4.37 4.07 -6.68
C TRP A 32 5.26 2.88 -7.05
N GLU A 33 6.47 2.84 -6.48
CA GLU A 33 7.38 1.70 -6.60
C GLU A 33 7.35 0.91 -5.29
N ILE A 34 7.10 -0.39 -5.38
CA ILE A 34 7.18 -1.28 -4.21
C ILE A 34 8.64 -1.37 -3.75
N SER A 35 8.88 -1.08 -2.47
CA SER A 35 10.20 -1.20 -1.83
C SER A 35 10.31 -2.45 -0.95
N GLN A 36 9.22 -2.90 -0.34
CA GLN A 36 9.24 -4.06 0.56
C GLN A 36 7.94 -4.85 0.49
N ALA A 37 8.04 -6.18 0.57
CA ALA A 37 6.94 -7.07 0.93
C ALA A 37 7.29 -7.83 2.20
N LYS A 38 6.49 -7.71 3.25
CA LYS A 38 6.73 -8.35 4.56
C LYS A 38 5.54 -9.22 4.96
N SER A 39 5.77 -10.51 5.24
CA SER A 39 4.74 -11.42 5.74
C SER A 39 4.46 -11.21 7.23
N ALA A 40 3.33 -11.74 7.70
CA ALA A 40 2.98 -11.75 9.12
C ALA A 40 4.03 -12.42 10.00
N ASP A 41 4.69 -13.47 9.48
CA ASP A 41 5.72 -14.24 10.18
C ASP A 41 7.06 -13.50 10.29
N GLY A 42 7.18 -12.34 9.63
CA GLY A 42 8.34 -11.45 9.71
C GLY A 42 9.30 -11.54 8.53
N ASP A 43 9.12 -12.53 7.64
CA ASP A 43 9.90 -12.63 6.40
C ASP A 43 9.68 -11.39 5.53
N ALA A 44 10.78 -10.76 5.12
CA ALA A 44 10.76 -9.54 4.33
C ALA A 44 11.59 -9.70 3.06
N LYS A 45 11.04 -9.23 1.94
CA LYS A 45 11.73 -9.09 0.67
C LYS A 45 11.85 -7.62 0.33
N GLU A 46 13.09 -7.12 0.30
CA GLU A 46 13.43 -5.78 -0.15
C GLU A 46 13.60 -5.73 -1.68
N PHE A 47 13.15 -4.66 -2.30
CA PHE A 47 13.28 -4.38 -3.72
C PHE A 47 14.13 -3.11 -3.90
N GLN A 48 15.39 -3.29 -4.30
CA GLN A 48 16.34 -2.18 -4.45
C GLN A 48 16.11 -1.35 -5.72
N SER A 49 15.70 -2.01 -6.81
CA SER A 49 15.29 -1.38 -8.06
C SER A 49 14.17 -2.21 -8.66
N ASN A 50 12.97 -1.66 -8.70
CA ASN A 50 11.86 -2.29 -9.39
C ASN A 50 11.43 -1.44 -10.58
N ASN A 51 11.71 -1.93 -11.78
CA ASN A 51 11.23 -1.33 -13.02
C ASN A 51 9.70 -1.46 -13.19
N ASN A 52 8.97 -2.05 -12.24
CA ASN A 52 7.52 -2.07 -12.26
C ASN A 52 6.98 -1.12 -11.20
N MET A 53 6.19 -0.16 -11.65
CA MET A 53 5.46 0.78 -10.83
C MET A 53 3.96 0.46 -10.89
N ASP A 54 3.26 0.72 -9.80
CA ASP A 54 1.80 0.81 -9.80
C ASP A 54 1.42 2.29 -9.98
N TYR A 55 0.57 2.57 -10.97
CA TYR A 55 0.03 3.90 -11.22
C TYR A 55 -1.42 3.97 -10.75
N PHE A 56 -1.68 4.86 -9.80
CA PHE A 56 -2.99 5.06 -9.20
C PHE A 56 -3.61 6.37 -9.69
N VAL A 57 -4.89 6.29 -10.02
CA VAL A 57 -5.75 7.43 -10.33
C VAL A 57 -7.01 7.30 -9.49
N LEU A 58 -7.34 8.33 -8.74
CA LEU A 58 -8.47 8.44 -7.83
C LEU A 58 -9.26 9.70 -8.19
N ASN A 59 -10.57 9.53 -8.35
CA ASN A 59 -11.51 10.61 -8.59
C ASN A 59 -12.72 10.42 -7.66
N GLY A 60 -12.80 11.27 -6.64
CA GLY A 60 -13.68 11.04 -5.48
C GLY A 60 -13.27 9.77 -4.74
N LEU A 61 -14.19 8.81 -4.60
CA LEU A 61 -13.96 7.53 -3.91
C LEU A 61 -13.80 6.35 -4.87
N LYS A 62 -13.64 6.61 -6.17
CA LYS A 62 -13.44 5.57 -7.20
C LYS A 62 -12.13 5.80 -7.91
N GLY A 63 -11.43 4.73 -8.25
CA GLY A 63 -10.14 4.84 -8.90
C GLY A 63 -9.75 3.62 -9.71
N THR A 64 -8.59 3.74 -10.35
CA THR A 64 -7.96 2.70 -11.15
C THR A 64 -6.50 2.55 -10.74
N ARG A 65 -6.04 1.31 -10.68
CA ARG A 65 -4.62 0.95 -10.57
C ARG A 65 -4.19 0.27 -11.86
N SER A 66 -3.00 0.57 -12.34
CA SER A 66 -2.41 -0.09 -13.51
C SER A 66 -0.92 -0.34 -13.28
N LYS A 67 -0.38 -1.40 -13.88
CA LYS A 67 1.06 -1.65 -13.86
C LYS A 67 1.73 -0.91 -14.99
N VAL A 68 2.83 -0.24 -14.68
CA VAL A 68 3.58 0.61 -15.59
C VAL A 68 5.07 0.27 -15.51
N VAL A 69 5.71 0.18 -16.67
CA VAL A 69 7.14 -0.05 -16.80
C VAL A 69 7.78 1.19 -17.45
N PRO A 70 8.72 1.88 -16.80
CA PRO A 70 9.44 2.98 -17.40
C PRO A 70 10.38 2.44 -18.48
N GLN A 71 10.55 3.22 -19.54
CA GLN A 71 11.43 2.94 -20.66
C GLN A 71 12.65 3.86 -20.60
N LEU A 72 13.74 3.45 -21.25
CA LEU A 72 14.98 4.24 -21.33
C LEU A 72 14.78 5.56 -22.08
N ASP A 73 13.82 5.61 -23.01
CA ASP A 73 13.47 6.83 -23.76
C ASP A 73 12.53 7.78 -22.97
N GLY A 74 12.36 7.54 -21.67
CA GLY A 74 11.49 8.32 -20.78
C GLY A 74 10.00 8.01 -20.93
N LYS A 75 9.60 7.16 -21.88
CA LYS A 75 8.20 6.72 -21.99
C LYS A 75 7.85 5.72 -20.90
N LYS A 76 6.55 5.48 -20.75
CA LYS A 76 5.97 4.51 -19.82
C LYS A 76 5.09 3.57 -20.62
N THR A 77 5.34 2.27 -20.49
CA THR A 77 4.49 1.24 -21.11
C THR A 77 3.61 0.61 -20.04
N SER A 78 2.42 0.19 -20.44
CA SER A 78 1.51 -0.58 -19.60
C SER A 78 1.00 -1.74 -20.44
N ASN A 79 0.65 -2.84 -19.80
CA ASN A 79 -0.04 -3.96 -20.46
C ASN A 79 -1.52 -3.65 -20.77
N GLY A 80 -1.99 -2.44 -20.45
CA GLY A 80 -3.37 -2.00 -20.69
C GLY A 80 -4.37 -2.51 -19.66
N ILE A 81 -3.94 -3.31 -18.68
CA ILE A 81 -4.79 -3.83 -17.62
C ILE A 81 -5.01 -2.74 -16.57
N GLN A 82 -6.28 -2.37 -16.38
CA GLN A 82 -6.71 -1.46 -15.33
C GLN A 82 -7.55 -2.23 -14.30
N GLU A 83 -7.18 -2.06 -13.04
CA GLU A 83 -7.83 -2.65 -11.88
C GLU A 83 -8.66 -1.55 -11.22
N ASN A 84 -9.98 -1.64 -11.37
CA ASN A 84 -10.89 -0.70 -10.73
C ASN A 84 -10.92 -0.95 -9.23
N PHE A 85 -10.92 0.13 -8.45
CA PHE A 85 -11.11 0.07 -7.01
C PHE A 85 -12.06 1.16 -6.50
N VAL A 86 -12.59 0.93 -5.30
CA VAL A 86 -13.32 1.94 -4.53
C VAL A 86 -12.68 2.11 -3.16
N ILE A 87 -12.71 3.33 -2.63
CA ILE A 87 -12.35 3.63 -1.25
C ILE A 87 -13.53 3.26 -0.36
N LEU A 88 -13.27 2.46 0.68
CA LEU A 88 -14.21 2.20 1.76
C LEU A 88 -13.64 2.77 3.04
N ASP A 89 -14.31 3.76 3.61
CA ASP A 89 -13.99 4.27 4.94
C ASP A 89 -14.84 3.56 5.98
N SER A 90 -14.19 3.17 7.07
CA SER A 90 -14.83 2.68 8.29
C SER A 90 -14.35 3.54 9.46
N ALA A 91 -15.00 3.42 10.63
CA ALA A 91 -14.60 4.17 11.81
C ALA A 91 -13.11 4.01 12.19
N ASN A 92 -12.47 2.90 11.79
CA ASN A 92 -11.13 2.53 12.23
C ASN A 92 -10.10 2.38 11.10
N ALA A 93 -10.50 2.42 9.83
CA ALA A 93 -9.57 2.20 8.73
C ALA A 93 -10.15 2.61 7.37
N THR A 94 -9.24 2.90 6.45
CA THR A 94 -9.52 3.14 5.03
C THR A 94 -9.05 1.93 4.22
N TYR A 95 -9.88 1.49 3.28
CA TYR A 95 -9.61 0.31 2.45
C TYR A 95 -9.72 0.61 0.95
N LEU A 96 -8.88 -0.06 0.17
CA LEU A 96 -9.00 -0.19 -1.28
C LEU A 96 -9.68 -1.51 -1.59
N LYS A 97 -10.89 -1.47 -2.15
CA LYS A 97 -11.60 -2.67 -2.61
C LYS A 97 -11.52 -2.76 -4.13
N TYR A 98 -10.76 -3.73 -4.61
CA TYR A 98 -10.54 -3.96 -6.03
C TYR A 98 -11.56 -4.94 -6.60
N GLN A 99 -11.93 -4.74 -7.86
CA GLN A 99 -12.76 -5.66 -8.61
C GLN A 99 -12.35 -5.68 -10.09
N THR A 100 -11.99 -6.87 -10.56
CA THR A 100 -11.81 -7.18 -11.98
C THR A 100 -12.83 -8.24 -12.40
N GLN A 101 -12.82 -8.60 -13.69
CA GLN A 101 -13.62 -9.73 -14.19
C GLN A 101 -13.16 -11.09 -13.62
N TYR A 102 -11.93 -11.17 -13.11
CA TYR A 102 -11.31 -12.43 -12.66
C TYR A 102 -11.21 -12.55 -11.14
N SER A 103 -11.15 -11.42 -10.41
CA SER A 103 -10.83 -11.44 -8.98
C SER A 103 -11.36 -10.22 -8.25
N LYS A 104 -11.49 -10.37 -6.93
CA LYS A 104 -11.80 -9.31 -5.97
C LYS A 104 -10.87 -9.46 -4.79
N TRP A 105 -10.29 -8.36 -4.35
CA TRP A 105 -9.44 -8.34 -3.16
C TRP A 105 -9.55 -6.99 -2.46
N VAL A 106 -9.12 -6.97 -1.20
CA VAL A 106 -9.16 -5.78 -0.35
C VAL A 106 -7.78 -5.54 0.22
N GLU A 107 -7.36 -4.29 0.22
CA GLU A 107 -6.14 -3.83 0.88
C GLU A 107 -6.52 -2.75 1.90
N LYS A 108 -6.01 -2.85 3.13
CA LYS A 108 -6.10 -1.79 4.12
C LYS A 108 -4.97 -0.79 3.89
N ILE A 109 -5.25 0.51 3.84
CA ILE A 109 -4.21 1.53 3.83
C ILE A 109 -3.74 1.75 5.27
N GLU A 110 -2.50 1.36 5.58
CA GLU A 110 -1.89 1.58 6.90
C GLU A 110 -1.19 2.92 7.01
N LYS A 111 -0.67 3.43 5.89
CA LYS A 111 -0.02 4.74 5.80
C LYS A 111 -0.18 5.30 4.41
N LEU A 112 -0.48 6.59 4.33
CA LEU A 112 -0.45 7.36 3.09
C LEU A 112 0.12 8.75 3.39
N THR A 113 1.24 9.07 2.75
CA THR A 113 1.85 10.40 2.74
C THR A 113 2.20 10.78 1.31
N GLU A 114 2.76 11.96 1.11
CA GLU A 114 3.29 12.38 -0.20
C GLU A 114 4.35 11.43 -0.77
N THR A 115 5.10 10.74 0.08
CA THR A 115 6.29 9.98 -0.32
C THR A 115 6.21 8.48 -0.03
N GLU A 116 5.25 8.05 0.78
CA GLU A 116 5.14 6.67 1.24
C GLU A 116 3.68 6.19 1.25
N LEU A 117 3.48 4.97 0.74
CA LEU A 117 2.21 4.25 0.79
C LEU A 117 2.48 2.88 1.41
N VAL A 118 1.71 2.51 2.43
CA VAL A 118 1.76 1.19 3.05
C VAL A 118 0.38 0.56 2.99
N VAL A 119 0.29 -0.62 2.40
CA VAL A 119 -0.96 -1.38 2.34
C VAL A 119 -0.79 -2.78 2.91
N LEU A 120 -1.86 -3.29 3.53
CA LEU A 120 -1.94 -4.64 4.08
C LEU A 120 -3.02 -5.41 3.31
N ASN A 121 -2.66 -6.54 2.70
CA ASN A 121 -3.65 -7.39 2.03
C ASN A 121 -4.35 -8.35 3.01
N THR A 122 -5.30 -9.14 2.51
CA THR A 122 -6.06 -10.11 3.33
C THR A 122 -5.25 -11.31 3.85
N ASN A 123 -4.02 -11.49 3.38
CA ASN A 123 -3.10 -12.53 3.83
C ASN A 123 -2.04 -11.99 4.80
N ASP A 124 -2.30 -10.80 5.38
CA ASP A 124 -1.41 -10.09 6.29
C ASP A 124 -0.01 -9.80 5.71
N ILE A 125 0.10 -9.71 4.38
CA ILE A 125 1.31 -9.24 3.70
C ILE A 125 1.26 -7.73 3.61
N LYS A 126 2.26 -7.09 4.21
CA LYS A 126 2.47 -5.65 4.16
C LYS A 126 3.33 -5.30 2.96
N TYR A 127 2.81 -4.41 2.12
CA TYR A 127 3.54 -3.84 1.01
C TYR A 127 3.86 -2.38 1.30
N THR A 128 5.14 -2.06 1.31
CA THR A 128 5.65 -0.70 1.44
C THR A 128 6.02 -0.19 0.06
N TYR A 129 5.58 1.02 -0.24
CA TYR A 129 5.82 1.72 -1.50
C TYR A 129 6.50 3.06 -1.24
N LYS A 130 7.40 3.43 -2.14
CA LYS A 130 7.97 4.77 -2.24
C LYS A 130 7.42 5.48 -3.48
N ARG A 131 7.29 6.80 -3.42
CA ARG A 131 6.93 7.60 -4.59
C ARG A 131 7.97 7.37 -5.69
N ALA A 132 7.53 7.04 -6.90
CA ALA A 132 8.46 6.83 -8.00
C ALA A 132 9.07 8.18 -8.42
N THR A 133 10.40 8.24 -8.43
CA THR A 133 11.15 9.34 -9.02
C THR A 133 11.41 9.04 -10.50
N PRO A 134 11.50 10.06 -11.37
CA PRO A 134 12.01 9.86 -12.72
C PRO A 134 13.36 9.12 -12.67
N ILE A 135 13.54 8.12 -13.53
CA ILE A 135 14.84 7.48 -13.70
C ILE A 135 15.71 8.49 -14.46
N THR A 136 16.63 9.14 -13.75
CA THR A 136 17.71 9.91 -14.39
C THR A 136 18.82 8.92 -14.74
N ILE A 137 19.04 8.68 -16.03
CA ILE A 137 20.23 7.97 -16.49
C ILE A 137 21.33 9.02 -16.55
N ASN A 138 22.29 8.97 -15.64
CA ASN A 138 23.51 9.75 -15.78
C ASN A 138 24.35 9.04 -16.84
N GLU A 139 24.62 9.71 -17.98
CA GLU A 139 25.67 9.31 -18.93
C GLU A 139 27.06 9.36 -18.29
#